data_AF-A0A7V9JZU8-F1
#
_entry.id   AF-A0A7V9JZU8-F1
#
_cell.length_a   1.000
_cell.length_b   1.000
_cell.length_c   1.000
_cell.angle_alpha   90.00
_cell.angle_beta   90.00
_cell.angle_gamma   90.00
#
_symmetry.space_group_name_H-M   'P 1'
#
loop_
_entity.id
_entity.type
_entity.pdbx_description
1 polymer ?
#
loop_
_entity_poly.entity_id
_entity_poly.type
_entity_poly.pdbx_seq_one_letter_code
_entity_poly.pdbx_strand_id
1 'polypeptide(L)'
;MGKRPPVYGLDIETDTTVDGLDPGRSRVLAVALSHDGFDEVFDGFEPELLAALDTRLGDLAPGVLATWNGAAFDLPFLADRARRRRVPLGLTLRHDPTIAMRHDPLPGHPGAYRAEWHGHGHVDAYRLYRADVGRTLRVSCSLKSIARLVGLAPVEVDRAGIHDLEREALHAYATSDAHLARVLTQRRWPTAARYVDRLERVLTPPPVALRASVA
;
A
#
# COMPACT_ATOMS: atom_id res chain seq x y z
N MET A 1 -15.07 0.65 25.22
CA MET A 1 -15.13 0.50 23.74
C MET A 1 -13.84 1.08 23.19
N GLY A 2 -12.95 0.27 22.62
CA GLY A 2 -11.64 0.75 22.15
C GLY A 2 -11.79 1.77 21.01
N LYS A 3 -11.00 2.85 21.02
CA LYS A 3 -10.99 3.84 19.94
C LYS A 3 -10.51 3.16 18.65
N ARG A 4 -11.23 3.39 17.56
CA ARG A 4 -10.84 2.93 16.22
C ARG A 4 -9.46 3.52 15.87
N PRO A 5 -8.50 2.72 15.34
CA PRO A 5 -7.21 3.25 14.91
C PRO A 5 -7.38 4.19 13.70
N PRO A 6 -6.49 5.17 13.53
CA PRO A 6 -6.48 6.02 12.34
C PRO A 6 -6.25 5.16 11.09
N VAL A 7 -6.91 5.53 9.99
CA VAL A 7 -6.70 4.93 8.67
C VAL A 7 -6.05 5.98 7.79
N TYR A 8 -4.97 5.58 7.13
CA TYR A 8 -4.22 6.38 6.18
C TYR A 8 -4.35 5.73 4.80
N GLY A 9 -4.70 6.50 3.78
CA GLY A 9 -4.72 6.02 2.40
C GLY A 9 -3.36 6.16 1.76
N LEU A 10 -2.91 5.16 1.01
CA LEU A 10 -1.65 5.21 0.28
C LEU A 10 -1.84 4.71 -1.14
N ASP A 11 -1.25 5.43 -2.09
CA ASP A 11 -1.26 5.10 -3.52
C ASP A 11 0.03 5.63 -4.17
N ILE A 12 0.53 4.92 -5.19
CA ILE A 12 1.75 5.28 -5.91
C ILE A 12 1.49 5.49 -7.39
N GLU A 13 2.23 6.43 -7.97
CA GLU A 13 2.30 6.60 -9.42
C GLU A 13 3.69 6.24 -9.94
N THR A 14 3.73 5.42 -10.99
CA THR A 14 4.97 4.91 -11.57
C THR A 14 5.17 5.42 -12.98
N ASP A 15 6.43 5.49 -13.38
CA ASP A 15 6.82 5.90 -14.73
C ASP A 15 6.36 4.86 -15.76
N THR A 16 5.48 5.27 -16.69
CA THR A 16 4.92 4.37 -17.71
C THR A 16 5.66 4.40 -19.05
N THR A 17 6.82 5.09 -19.15
CA THR A 17 7.57 5.22 -20.42
C THR A 17 7.98 3.87 -21.01
N VAL A 18 8.31 2.90 -20.16
CA VAL A 18 8.71 1.54 -20.58
C VAL A 18 7.72 0.49 -20.09
N ASP A 19 7.56 0.38 -18.78
CA ASP A 19 6.62 -0.54 -18.14
C ASP A 19 6.37 -0.11 -16.69
N GLY A 20 5.29 0.62 -16.44
CA GLY A 20 4.94 1.09 -15.08
C GLY A 20 4.72 -0.03 -14.06
N LEU A 21 4.70 -1.30 -14.49
CA LEU A 21 4.54 -2.47 -13.64
C LEU A 21 5.84 -3.22 -13.36
N ASP A 22 6.99 -2.78 -13.88
CA ASP A 22 8.30 -3.38 -13.60
C ASP A 22 9.17 -2.46 -12.70
N PRO A 23 9.36 -2.78 -11.40
CA PRO A 23 10.19 -1.96 -10.51
C PRO A 23 11.67 -2.03 -10.87
N GLY A 24 12.11 -2.94 -11.75
CA GLY A 24 13.44 -2.95 -12.32
C GLY A 24 13.65 -1.92 -13.44
N ARG A 25 12.58 -1.47 -14.09
CA ARG A 25 12.64 -0.57 -15.26
C ARG A 25 12.04 0.80 -15.00
N SER A 26 11.09 0.88 -14.07
CA SER A 26 10.31 2.10 -13.83
C SER A 26 10.55 2.64 -12.43
N ARG A 27 10.52 3.96 -12.32
CA ARG A 27 10.68 4.67 -11.05
C ARG A 27 9.32 5.04 -10.46
N VAL A 28 9.32 5.33 -9.16
CA VAL A 28 8.20 6.03 -8.52
C VAL A 28 8.26 7.51 -8.91
N LEU A 29 7.15 8.05 -9.40
CA LEU A 29 6.98 9.45 -9.75
C LEU A 29 6.40 10.25 -8.58
N ALA A 30 5.38 9.69 -7.94
CA ALA A 30 4.71 10.29 -6.80
C ALA A 30 4.18 9.21 -5.85
N VAL A 31 4.06 9.56 -4.57
CA VAL A 31 3.31 8.79 -3.58
C VAL A 31 2.35 9.72 -2.88
N ALA A 32 1.08 9.36 -2.81
CA ALA A 32 0.08 10.12 -2.06
C ALA A 32 -0.24 9.43 -0.73
N LEU A 33 -0.38 10.25 0.32
CA LEU A 33 -0.78 9.83 1.65
C LEU A 33 -2.00 10.66 2.10
N SER A 34 -3.11 9.99 2.36
CA SER A 34 -4.37 10.63 2.76
C SER A 34 -4.74 10.34 4.21
N HIS A 35 -5.26 11.32 4.92
CA HIS A 35 -5.86 11.20 6.25
C HIS A 35 -7.09 12.13 6.38
N ASP A 36 -7.85 12.02 7.48
CA ASP A 36 -9.02 12.89 7.72
C ASP A 36 -8.66 14.37 7.91
N GLY A 37 -7.41 14.69 8.24
CA GLY A 37 -6.94 16.05 8.48
C GLY A 37 -5.92 16.59 7.47
N PHE A 38 -5.44 15.77 6.54
CA PHE A 38 -4.44 16.17 5.56
C PHE A 38 -4.44 15.22 4.36
N ASP A 39 -3.97 15.74 3.23
CA ASP A 39 -3.52 14.95 2.09
C ASP A 39 -2.11 15.47 1.72
N GLU A 40 -1.16 14.56 1.56
CA GLU A 40 0.25 14.86 1.25
C GLU A 40 0.67 14.09 -0.01
N VAL A 41 1.49 14.72 -0.86
CA VAL A 41 2.10 14.09 -2.03
C VAL A 41 3.61 14.24 -1.94
N PHE A 42 4.32 13.12 -2.08
CA PHE A 42 5.77 13.05 -2.15
C PHE A 42 6.19 12.84 -3.60
N ASP A 43 6.92 13.78 -4.18
CA ASP A 43 7.40 13.72 -5.56
C ASP A 43 8.87 14.18 -5.68
N GLY A 44 9.41 14.16 -6.90
CA GLY A 44 10.77 14.64 -7.18
C GLY A 44 11.80 13.52 -7.33
N PHE A 45 12.96 13.67 -6.69
CA PHE A 45 14.04 12.69 -6.79
C PHE A 45 13.69 11.44 -5.97
N GLU A 46 13.66 10.28 -6.63
CA GLU A 46 13.10 9.04 -6.06
C GLU A 46 13.69 8.61 -4.70
N PRO A 47 15.02 8.66 -4.45
CA PRO A 47 15.53 8.34 -3.13
C PRO A 47 15.04 9.29 -2.01
N GLU A 48 14.89 10.58 -2.32
CA GLU A 48 14.44 11.60 -1.38
C GLU A 48 12.96 11.45 -1.07
N LEU A 49 12.12 11.23 -2.10
CA LEU A 49 10.68 11.03 -1.89
C LEU A 49 10.41 9.76 -1.06
N LEU A 50 11.16 8.67 -1.28
CA LEU A 50 11.03 7.44 -0.52
C LEU A 50 11.44 7.63 0.95
N ALA A 51 12.54 8.34 1.19
CA ALA A 51 13.00 8.64 2.55
C ALA A 51 12.04 9.60 3.29
N ALA A 52 11.48 10.57 2.59
CA ALA A 52 10.50 11.51 3.14
C ALA A 52 9.19 10.80 3.52
N LEU A 53 8.70 9.92 2.65
CA LEU A 53 7.53 9.08 2.95
C LEU A 53 7.78 8.18 4.16
N ASP A 54 8.93 7.51 4.22
CA ASP A 54 9.29 6.62 5.34
C ASP A 54 9.31 7.39 6.67
N THR A 55 10.01 8.52 6.69
CA THR A 55 10.08 9.42 7.85
C THR A 55 8.68 9.86 8.27
N ARG A 56 7.85 10.28 7.31
CA ARG A 56 6.48 10.73 7.59
C ARG A 56 5.66 9.62 8.25
N LEU A 57 5.73 8.40 7.72
CA LEU A 57 5.03 7.26 8.29
C LEU A 57 5.57 6.93 9.70
N GLY A 58 6.87 7.02 9.93
CA GLY A 58 7.47 6.85 11.26
C GLY A 58 6.97 7.86 12.31
N ASP A 59 6.68 9.10 11.89
CA ASP A 59 6.21 10.18 12.76
C ASP A 59 4.69 10.16 13.02
N LEU A 60 3.92 9.44 12.20
CA LEU A 60 2.47 9.35 12.36
C LEU A 60 2.07 8.42 13.50
N ALA A 61 0.93 8.71 14.11
CA ALA A 61 0.36 7.82 15.13
C ALA A 61 0.10 6.42 14.52
N PRO A 62 0.48 5.32 15.21
CA PRO A 62 0.23 3.95 14.76
C PRO A 62 -1.22 3.74 14.30
N GLY A 63 -1.38 3.02 13.19
CA GLY A 63 -2.67 2.96 12.50
C GLY A 63 -2.75 1.88 11.44
N VAL A 64 -3.56 2.12 10.41
CA VAL A 64 -3.72 1.21 9.27
C VAL A 64 -3.47 1.94 7.97
N LEU A 65 -2.56 1.42 7.14
CA LEU A 65 -2.36 1.83 5.75
C LEU A 65 -3.35 1.08 4.86
N ALA A 66 -4.22 1.82 4.18
CA ALA A 66 -5.19 1.32 3.23
C ALA A 66 -4.72 1.60 1.81
N THR A 67 -4.60 0.55 1.01
CA THR A 67 -4.23 0.63 -0.42
C THR A 67 -5.31 0.01 -1.29
N TRP A 68 -5.21 0.14 -2.61
CA TRP A 68 -6.03 -0.61 -3.55
C TRP A 68 -5.16 -1.52 -4.41
N ASN A 69 -5.11 -2.82 -4.08
CA ASN A 69 -4.20 -3.81 -4.68
C ASN A 69 -2.72 -3.65 -4.25
N GLY A 70 -2.44 -2.91 -3.17
CA GLY A 70 -1.08 -2.66 -2.71
C GLY A 70 -0.35 -3.85 -2.11
N ALA A 71 -1.06 -4.93 -1.76
CA ALA A 71 -0.42 -6.20 -1.40
C ALA A 71 0.35 -6.82 -2.58
N ALA A 72 -0.11 -6.59 -3.81
CA ALA A 72 0.46 -7.16 -5.03
C ALA A 72 1.24 -6.14 -5.87
N PHE A 73 1.06 -4.84 -5.60
CA PHE A 73 1.64 -3.76 -6.40
C PHE A 73 2.39 -2.74 -5.55
N ASP A 74 1.70 -1.78 -4.93
CA ASP A 74 2.31 -0.59 -4.30
C ASP A 74 3.45 -0.92 -3.35
N LEU A 75 3.20 -1.80 -2.37
CA LEU A 75 4.16 -2.10 -1.31
C LEU A 75 5.37 -2.91 -1.79
N PRO A 76 5.23 -4.02 -2.55
CA PRO A 76 6.39 -4.70 -3.13
C PRO A 76 7.14 -3.84 -4.14
N PHE A 77 6.46 -2.96 -4.89
CA PHE A 77 7.11 -2.01 -5.80
C PHE A 77 7.99 -1.03 -5.02
N LEU A 78 7.44 -0.37 -4.00
CA LEU A 78 8.18 0.55 -3.11
C LEU A 78 9.38 -0.13 -2.45
N ALA A 79 9.20 -1.35 -1.93
CA ALA A 79 10.30 -2.11 -1.31
C ALA A 79 11.42 -2.45 -2.31
N ASP A 80 11.09 -2.86 -3.53
CA ASP A 80 12.08 -3.17 -4.56
C ASP A 80 12.85 -1.91 -4.98
N ARG A 81 12.14 -0.80 -5.21
CA ARG A 81 12.74 0.50 -5.57
C ARG A 81 13.65 1.02 -4.46
N ALA A 82 13.19 1.01 -3.21
CA ALA A 82 14.00 1.45 -2.08
C ALA A 82 15.28 0.62 -1.93
N ARG A 83 15.20 -0.71 -2.09
CA ARG A 83 16.38 -1.60 -2.10
C ARG A 83 17.37 -1.22 -3.20
N ARG A 84 16.90 -0.99 -4.44
CA ARG A 84 17.77 -0.58 -5.57
C ARG A 84 18.42 0.78 -5.35
N ARG A 85 17.71 1.69 -4.68
CA ARG A 85 18.18 3.03 -4.34
C ARG A 85 18.94 3.10 -3.01
N ARG A 86 19.06 1.98 -2.30
CA ARG A 86 19.69 1.88 -0.97
C ARG A 86 19.04 2.82 0.06
N VAL A 87 17.73 3.03 -0.04
CA VAL A 87 16.94 3.76 0.94
C VAL A 87 16.42 2.74 1.96
N PRO A 88 16.78 2.85 3.26
CA PRO A 88 16.19 2.01 4.28
C PRO A 88 14.72 2.42 4.47
N LEU A 89 13.82 1.44 4.53
CA LEU A 89 12.43 1.65 4.88
C LEU A 89 12.06 0.87 6.15
N GLY A 90 11.13 1.39 6.94
CA GLY A 90 10.42 0.66 7.99
C GLY A 90 9.38 -0.34 7.47
N LEU A 91 9.31 -0.57 6.15
CA LEU A 91 8.39 -1.49 5.49
C LEU A 91 8.87 -2.94 5.62
N THR A 92 8.04 -3.78 6.21
CA THR A 92 8.23 -5.23 6.28
C THR A 92 7.22 -5.93 5.38
N LEU A 93 7.71 -6.81 4.50
CA LEU A 93 6.88 -7.63 3.62
C LEU A 93 7.04 -9.12 3.95
N ARG A 94 5.93 -9.84 4.01
CA ARG A 94 5.91 -11.30 4.09
C ARG A 94 5.06 -11.86 2.97
N HIS A 95 5.69 -12.62 2.07
CA HIS A 95 4.99 -13.30 0.99
C HIS A 95 3.89 -14.19 1.56
N ASP A 96 2.68 -14.10 0.99
CA ASP A 96 1.54 -14.91 1.39
C ASP A 96 0.90 -15.52 0.12
N PRO A 97 1.20 -16.79 -0.20
CA PRO A 97 0.69 -17.45 -1.40
C PRO A 97 -0.83 -17.68 -1.37
N THR A 98 -1.49 -17.46 -0.22
CA THR A 98 -2.96 -17.56 -0.12
C THR A 98 -3.68 -16.32 -0.65
N ILE A 99 -2.95 -15.23 -0.90
CA ILE A 99 -3.49 -14.04 -1.52
C ILE A 99 -3.65 -14.28 -3.02
N ALA A 100 -4.88 -14.54 -3.46
CA ALA A 100 -5.19 -14.76 -4.86
C ALA A 100 -4.91 -13.51 -5.72
N MET A 101 -4.04 -13.68 -6.71
CA MET A 101 -3.70 -12.63 -7.68
C MET A 101 -4.57 -12.72 -8.92
N ARG A 102 -4.81 -11.58 -9.57
CA ARG A 102 -5.51 -11.50 -10.86
C ARG A 102 -4.54 -11.42 -12.04
N HIS A 103 -3.40 -10.80 -11.80
CA HIS A 103 -2.34 -10.57 -12.76
C HIS A 103 -1.10 -11.31 -12.29
N ASP A 104 -0.14 -11.47 -13.20
CA ASP A 104 1.16 -12.02 -12.84
C ASP A 104 1.81 -11.16 -11.75
N PRO A 105 2.63 -11.77 -10.86
CA PRO A 105 3.42 -11.02 -9.91
C PRO A 105 4.30 -9.96 -10.58
N LEU A 106 4.64 -8.91 -9.83
CA LEU A 106 5.68 -7.97 -10.24
C LEU A 106 6.95 -8.74 -10.65
N PRO A 107 7.66 -8.33 -11.71
CA PRO A 107 8.91 -8.95 -12.12
C PRO A 107 9.88 -9.11 -10.94
N GLY A 108 10.30 -10.36 -10.68
CA GLY A 108 11.20 -10.69 -9.56
C GLY A 108 10.52 -10.96 -8.22
N HIS A 109 9.18 -10.91 -8.13
CA HIS A 109 8.43 -11.23 -6.92
C HIS A 109 7.66 -12.57 -7.07
N PRO A 110 7.60 -13.43 -6.03
CA PRO A 110 6.86 -14.69 -6.06
C PRO A 110 5.33 -14.56 -6.01
N GLY A 111 4.80 -13.40 -5.61
CA GLY A 111 3.36 -13.23 -5.39
C GLY A 111 3.04 -11.95 -4.62
N ALA A 112 1.91 -11.96 -3.93
CA ALA A 112 1.46 -10.87 -3.07
C ALA A 112 1.91 -11.02 -1.61
N TYR A 113 1.87 -9.91 -0.88
CA TYR A 113 2.48 -9.80 0.45
C TYR A 113 1.47 -9.34 1.50
N ARG A 114 1.69 -9.81 2.72
CA ARG A 114 1.26 -9.14 3.94
C ARG A 114 2.30 -8.08 4.29
N ALA A 115 1.86 -6.96 4.84
CA ALA A 115 2.77 -5.89 5.17
C ALA A 115 2.47 -5.20 6.49
N GLU A 116 3.53 -4.65 7.08
CA GLU A 116 3.48 -3.63 8.13
C GLU A 116 4.53 -2.58 7.78
N TRP A 117 4.28 -1.31 8.08
CA TRP A 117 5.23 -0.23 7.89
C TRP A 117 5.31 0.60 9.16
N HIS A 118 6.46 0.57 9.85
CA HIS A 118 6.59 1.09 11.21
C HIS A 118 5.48 0.58 12.14
N GLY A 119 4.69 1.47 12.74
CA GLY A 119 3.55 1.14 13.59
C GLY A 119 2.24 0.91 12.83
N HIS A 120 2.26 0.83 11.51
CA HIS A 120 1.06 0.70 10.68
C HIS A 120 0.86 -0.72 10.17
N GLY A 121 -0.28 -1.33 10.51
CA GLY A 121 -0.76 -2.51 9.81
C GLY A 121 -1.24 -2.15 8.41
N HIS A 122 -1.32 -3.12 7.50
CA HIS A 122 -1.80 -2.88 6.13
C HIS A 122 -3.17 -3.52 5.89
N VAL A 123 -4.02 -2.85 5.12
CA VAL A 123 -5.25 -3.40 4.52
C VAL A 123 -5.23 -3.14 3.03
N ASP A 124 -5.31 -4.22 2.26
CA ASP A 124 -5.62 -4.13 0.84
C ASP A 124 -7.14 -4.08 0.62
N ALA A 125 -7.65 -2.88 0.37
CA ALA A 125 -9.08 -2.61 0.21
C ALA A 125 -9.67 -3.29 -1.04
N TYR A 126 -8.87 -3.53 -2.07
CA TYR A 126 -9.32 -4.26 -3.26
C TYR A 126 -9.80 -5.67 -2.88
N ARG A 127 -9.07 -6.36 -2.01
CA ARG A 127 -9.43 -7.71 -1.53
C ARG A 127 -10.71 -7.70 -0.72
N LEU A 128 -10.90 -6.69 0.14
CA LEU A 128 -12.12 -6.49 0.92
C LEU A 128 -13.35 -6.34 0.02
N TYR A 129 -13.27 -5.49 -1.01
CA TYR A 129 -14.40 -5.24 -1.90
C TYR A 129 -14.63 -6.38 -2.88
N ARG A 130 -13.58 -7.06 -3.36
CA ARG A 130 -13.71 -8.21 -4.26
C ARG A 130 -14.41 -9.39 -3.59
N ALA A 131 -14.08 -9.67 -2.33
CA ALA A 131 -14.66 -10.80 -1.58
C ALA A 131 -16.17 -10.66 -1.36
N ASP A 132 -16.69 -9.43 -1.37
CA ASP A 132 -18.09 -9.11 -1.09
C ASP A 132 -18.83 -8.55 -2.34
N VAL A 133 -18.46 -7.34 -2.78
CA VAL A 133 -19.11 -6.62 -3.87
C VAL A 133 -18.86 -7.28 -5.22
N GLY A 134 -17.62 -7.66 -5.52
CA GLY A 134 -17.27 -8.28 -6.80
C GLY A 134 -18.00 -9.60 -7.04
N ARG A 135 -18.12 -10.40 -5.99
CA ARG A 135 -18.84 -11.68 -6.03
C ARG A 135 -20.35 -11.51 -6.21
N THR A 136 -20.92 -10.47 -5.63
CA THR A 136 -22.38 -10.28 -5.55
C THR A 136 -22.95 -9.47 -6.71
N LEU A 137 -22.26 -8.39 -7.13
CA LEU A 137 -22.80 -7.42 -8.09
C LEU A 137 -22.26 -7.58 -9.52
N ARG A 138 -21.30 -8.50 -9.77
CA ARG A 138 -20.66 -8.73 -11.09
C ARG A 138 -20.12 -7.45 -11.75
N VAL A 139 -19.75 -6.46 -10.94
CA VAL A 139 -19.13 -5.20 -11.39
C VAL A 139 -17.60 -5.32 -11.36
N SER A 140 -16.92 -4.51 -12.18
CA SER A 140 -15.47 -4.34 -12.07
C SER A 140 -15.11 -3.85 -10.66
N CYS A 141 -14.22 -4.56 -9.97
CA CYS A 141 -13.64 -4.12 -8.70
C CYS A 141 -12.43 -3.20 -8.91
N SER A 142 -12.42 -2.37 -9.94
CA SER A 142 -11.47 -1.27 -10.01
C SER A 142 -11.82 -0.20 -8.97
N LEU A 143 -10.81 0.54 -8.49
CA LEU A 143 -11.01 1.62 -7.51
C LEU A 143 -12.05 2.63 -8.01
N LYS A 144 -11.90 3.10 -9.25
CA LYS A 144 -12.78 4.08 -9.89
C LYS A 144 -14.22 3.55 -10.04
N SER A 145 -14.39 2.28 -10.42
CA SER A 145 -15.72 1.65 -10.53
C SER A 145 -16.42 1.57 -9.19
N ILE A 146 -15.72 1.14 -8.13
CA ILE A 146 -16.30 1.03 -6.79
C ILE A 146 -16.56 2.41 -6.19
N ALA A 147 -15.67 3.38 -6.37
CA ALA A 147 -15.85 4.76 -5.94
C ALA A 147 -17.15 5.36 -6.50
N ARG A 148 -17.36 5.26 -7.83
CA ARG A 148 -18.60 5.75 -8.47
C ARG A 148 -19.84 5.04 -7.96
N LEU A 149 -19.77 3.71 -7.77
CA LEU A 149 -20.89 2.92 -7.25
C LEU A 149 -21.36 3.41 -5.88
N VAL A 150 -20.46 3.94 -5.05
CA VAL A 150 -20.79 4.46 -3.72
C VAL A 150 -20.93 5.99 -3.68
N GLY A 151 -21.11 6.62 -4.84
CA GLY A 151 -21.37 8.05 -4.98
C GLY A 151 -20.16 8.96 -4.76
N LEU A 152 -18.93 8.43 -4.92
CA LEU A 152 -17.70 9.23 -4.92
C LEU A 152 -17.31 9.62 -6.35
N ALA A 153 -16.65 10.76 -6.50
CA ALA A 153 -16.19 11.29 -7.78
C ALA A 153 -14.67 11.11 -7.90
N PRO A 154 -14.17 10.03 -8.52
CA PRO A 154 -12.75 9.85 -8.69
C PRO A 154 -12.18 10.79 -9.77
N VAL A 155 -10.95 11.27 -9.57
CA VAL A 155 -10.17 11.90 -10.65
C VAL A 155 -9.71 10.84 -11.63
N GLU A 156 -9.72 11.11 -12.93
CA GLU A 156 -9.28 10.17 -13.96
C GLU A 156 -8.33 10.85 -14.94
N VAL A 157 -7.33 10.07 -15.38
CA VAL A 157 -6.28 10.49 -16.30
C VAL A 157 -6.05 9.36 -17.31
N ASP A 158 -5.37 9.67 -18.42
CA ASP A 158 -4.87 8.64 -19.31
C ASP A 158 -3.71 7.88 -18.65
N ARG A 159 -3.95 6.61 -18.32
CA ARG A 159 -2.98 5.76 -17.62
C ARG A 159 -1.78 5.39 -18.48
N ALA A 160 -1.90 5.44 -19.80
CA ALA A 160 -0.76 5.18 -20.68
C ALA A 160 0.29 6.30 -20.58
N GLY A 161 -0.16 7.54 -20.34
CA GLY A 161 0.66 8.75 -20.30
C GLY A 161 0.87 9.33 -18.91
N ILE A 162 0.91 8.52 -17.84
CA ILE A 162 1.13 9.03 -16.46
C ILE A 162 2.44 9.84 -16.37
N HIS A 163 3.47 9.42 -17.10
CA HIS A 163 4.77 10.11 -17.17
C HIS A 163 4.72 11.48 -17.87
N ASP A 164 3.70 11.74 -18.69
CA ASP A 164 3.51 12.99 -19.43
C ASP A 164 2.55 13.95 -18.72
N LEU A 165 1.96 13.54 -17.59
CA LEU A 165 1.06 14.41 -16.84
C LEU A 165 1.80 15.60 -16.24
N GLU A 166 1.18 16.77 -16.35
CA GLU A 166 1.57 17.93 -15.57
C GLU A 166 1.53 17.61 -14.07
N ARG A 167 2.47 18.19 -13.32
CA ARG A 167 2.64 17.87 -11.89
C ARG A 167 1.35 17.99 -11.09
N GLU A 168 0.59 19.06 -11.33
CA GLU A 168 -0.68 19.31 -10.64
C GLU A 168 -1.72 18.21 -10.92
N ALA A 169 -1.80 17.74 -12.17
CA ALA A 169 -2.71 16.66 -12.56
C ALA A 169 -2.29 15.32 -11.95
N LEU A 170 -0.99 15.02 -11.94
CA LEU A 170 -0.44 13.83 -11.29
C LEU A 170 -0.74 13.83 -9.78
N HIS A 171 -0.52 14.97 -9.11
CA HIS A 171 -0.79 15.12 -7.68
C HIS A 171 -2.28 14.94 -7.38
N ALA A 172 -3.16 15.61 -8.13
CA ALA A 172 -4.60 15.49 -7.95
C ALA A 172 -5.10 14.04 -8.16
N TYR A 173 -4.54 13.34 -9.13
CA TYR A 173 -4.87 11.94 -9.42
C TYR A 173 -4.42 11.01 -8.28
N ALA A 174 -3.15 11.09 -7.87
CA ALA A 174 -2.60 10.27 -6.79
C ALA A 174 -3.31 10.52 -5.45
N THR A 175 -3.53 11.80 -5.10
CA THR A 175 -4.30 12.18 -3.91
C THR A 175 -5.72 11.62 -3.95
N SER A 176 -6.39 11.69 -5.10
CA SER A 176 -7.72 11.10 -5.25
C SER A 176 -7.70 9.61 -4.96
N ASP A 177 -6.71 8.85 -5.43
CA ASP A 177 -6.69 7.39 -5.25
C ASP A 177 -6.33 6.97 -3.82
N ALA A 178 -5.35 7.62 -3.20
CA ALA A 178 -5.06 7.44 -1.79
C ALA A 178 -6.29 7.76 -0.93
N HIS A 179 -6.96 8.89 -1.20
CA HIS A 179 -8.19 9.28 -0.50
C HIS A 179 -9.30 8.24 -0.64
N LEU A 180 -9.54 7.73 -1.85
CA LEU A 180 -10.57 6.73 -2.11
C LEU A 180 -10.25 5.41 -1.41
N ALA A 181 -9.00 4.94 -1.43
CA ALA A 181 -8.58 3.73 -0.71
C ALA A 181 -8.88 3.84 0.79
N ARG A 182 -8.57 5.00 1.39
CA ARG A 182 -8.89 5.33 2.79
C ARG A 182 -10.40 5.32 3.04
N VAL A 183 -11.15 6.13 2.31
CA VAL A 183 -12.60 6.32 2.55
C VAL A 183 -13.36 5.02 2.35
N LEU A 184 -13.05 4.25 1.31
CA LEU A 184 -13.69 2.97 1.05
C LEU A 184 -13.39 1.94 2.15
N THR A 185 -12.16 1.94 2.67
CA THR A 185 -11.80 1.14 3.85
C THR A 185 -12.56 1.63 5.08
N GLN A 186 -12.69 2.94 5.24
CA GLN A 186 -13.34 3.53 6.40
C GLN A 186 -14.83 3.21 6.48
N ARG A 187 -15.53 3.28 5.35
CA ARG A 187 -16.95 2.94 5.20
C ARG A 187 -17.25 1.48 5.55
N ARG A 188 -16.25 0.59 5.44
CA ARG A 188 -16.39 -0.85 5.69
C ARG A 188 -15.59 -1.33 6.89
N TRP A 189 -15.26 -0.45 7.83
CA TRP A 189 -14.38 -0.75 8.94
C TRP A 189 -14.70 -2.03 9.73
N PRO A 190 -15.97 -2.33 10.09
CA PRO A 190 -16.28 -3.56 10.83
C PRO A 190 -15.78 -4.84 10.15
N THR A 191 -15.76 -4.84 8.81
CA THR A 191 -15.19 -5.93 8.01
C THR A 191 -13.69 -5.71 7.78
N ALA A 192 -13.27 -4.50 7.42
CA ALA A 192 -11.89 -4.16 7.10
C ALA A 192 -10.92 -4.46 8.26
N ALA A 193 -11.35 -4.28 9.51
CA ALA A 193 -10.55 -4.60 10.70
C ALA A 193 -10.08 -6.07 10.74
N ARG A 194 -10.81 -6.98 10.08
CA ARG A 194 -10.45 -8.41 9.95
C ARG A 194 -9.48 -8.69 8.81
N TYR A 195 -9.34 -7.74 7.89
CA TYR A 195 -8.43 -7.79 6.74
C TYR A 195 -7.10 -7.10 7.03
N VAL A 196 -6.94 -6.45 8.19
CA VAL A 196 -5.65 -5.90 8.61
C VAL A 196 -4.64 -7.04 8.71
N ASP A 197 -3.56 -6.90 7.96
CA ASP A 197 -2.46 -7.84 7.92
C ASP A 197 -1.89 -8.04 9.33
N ARG A 198 -1.53 -9.28 9.64
CA ARG A 198 -0.85 -9.64 10.89
C ARG A 198 0.45 -10.33 10.52
N LEU A 199 1.56 -9.63 10.71
CA LEU A 199 2.85 -10.29 10.67
C LEU A 199 3.05 -10.95 12.04
N GLU A 200 3.03 -12.28 12.07
CA GLU A 200 3.36 -12.99 13.30
C GLU A 200 4.78 -12.61 13.68
N ARG A 201 4.95 -11.98 14.84
CA ARG A 201 6.26 -11.83 15.44
C ARG A 201 6.75 -13.24 15.76
N VAL A 202 7.73 -13.74 14.99
CA VAL A 202 8.52 -14.88 15.43
C VAL A 202 9.24 -14.42 16.69
N LEU A 203 8.69 -14.73 17.86
CA LEU A 203 9.41 -14.59 19.11
C LEU A 203 10.61 -15.53 19.00
N THR A 204 11.81 -14.98 18.88
CA THR A 204 13.03 -15.77 19.03
C THR A 204 12.95 -16.42 20.42
N PRO A 205 13.01 -17.75 20.54
CA PRO A 205 13.06 -18.37 21.85
C PRO A 205 14.28 -17.81 22.59
N PRO A 206 14.18 -17.52 23.91
CA PRO A 206 15.32 -17.05 24.67
C PRO A 206 16.47 -18.07 24.52
N PRO A 207 17.74 -17.63 24.47
CA PRO A 207 18.86 -18.54 24.37
C PRO A 207 18.76 -19.56 25.51
N VAL A 208 18.82 -20.84 25.15
CA VAL A 208 18.83 -21.94 26.12
C VAL A 208 20.07 -21.73 27.00
N ALA A 209 19.85 -21.43 28.28
CA ALA A 209 20.93 -21.35 29.24
C ALA A 209 21.60 -22.72 29.33
N LEU A 210 22.85 -22.80 28.87
CA LEU A 210 23.72 -23.95 29.12
C LEU A 210 23.84 -24.10 30.64
N ARG A 211 23.25 -25.17 31.19
CA ARG A 211 23.52 -25.55 32.57
C ARG A 211 25.00 -25.90 32.66
N ALA A 212 25.74 -25.16 33.48
CA ALA A 212 27.08 -25.54 33.87
C ALA A 212 27.00 -26.92 34.55
N SER A 213 27.63 -27.93 33.95
CA SER A 213 27.86 -29.21 34.60
C SER A 213 28.76 -28.95 35.81
N VAL A 214 28.22 -29.22 37.00
CA VAL A 214 29.00 -29.25 38.23
C VAL A 214 29.85 -30.53 38.17
N ALA A 215 31.17 -30.35 38.23
CA ALA A 215 32.15 -31.43 38.45
C ALA A 215 32.23 -31.77 39.93
#